data_AF-A0A8H6Z860-F1
#
_entry.id   AF-A0A8H6Z860-F1
#
_cell.length_a   1.000
_cell.length_b   1.000
_cell.length_c   1.000
_cell.angle_alpha   90.00
_cell.angle_beta   90.00
_cell.angle_gamma   90.00
#
_symmetry.space_group_name_H-M   'P 1'
#
loop_
_entity.id
_entity.type
_entity.pdbx_description
1 polymer ?
#
loop_
_entity_poly.entity_id
_entity_poly.type
_entity_poly.pdbx_seq_one_letter_code
_entity_poly.pdbx_strand_id
1 'polypeptide(L)'
;MLTLIIDRRLREGAQDIGAIPKSQNGFQADLRTNDSAFVLLCLIDKAQALTKPLYVAYLNLKNAFPGTDRSTLWVKLAKLGISGPMIEWLKCLYDRIRYIVRSDGQYALQFRSLLGILTGDPGSPHLWNLFVSGFILAHHLEDVRLNGVPINQIEHADDVMTVSTCPSGFQMHLNGAQSWANDNGCETSIPKCLYQIYGPRQKLYPTFHLDGKAIKQKQTACYLGIWFETGCKFMWREQYRVKAKKASKVANVILGLDRFVGTLPAWDLRTLYMARVDPYLTAGCDVCLDIEEKSLKLLEKVQVKFLRHMLGVDIDAFETGKLVKKSLDFQHYLRIKTSDHRRALTRMILSSHSPAVERRCWKEQGKDVVPTEWRKCRFCQDSIEDPAHVMFMCDHPELMQVREIFLAELYEKIPEFKGAFTDVMTFFKAVLAKREVTPGLGNLAFNVLKIYDAAPMLILEPPAEDPSFQPLFYTPAHWISARWHVSDNSLQNSVRLDLGGENSSCTPALIQLVVRSYGF
;
A
#
# COMPACT_ATOMS: atom_id res chain seq x y z
N MET A 1 -12.86 2.55 21.90
CA MET A 1 -14.13 1.94 22.37
C MET A 1 -15.19 2.98 22.69
N LEU A 2 -14.91 4.03 23.49
CA LEU A 2 -15.92 5.04 23.81
C LEU A 2 -16.32 5.93 22.61
N THR A 3 -15.36 6.33 21.78
CA THR A 3 -15.63 7.08 20.52
C THR A 3 -16.53 6.30 19.57
N LEU A 4 -16.38 4.97 19.51
CA LEU A 4 -17.24 4.08 18.71
C LEU A 4 -18.70 4.07 19.21
N ILE A 5 -18.92 4.04 20.53
CA ILE A 5 -20.28 4.07 21.10
C ILE A 5 -20.96 5.42 20.80
N ILE A 6 -20.21 6.51 20.93
CA ILE A 6 -20.69 7.86 20.61
C ILE A 6 -20.99 7.98 19.13
N ASP A 7 -20.09 7.50 18.27
CA ASP A 7 -20.28 7.48 16.82
C ASP A 7 -21.57 6.75 16.43
N ARG A 8 -21.81 5.56 17.00
CA ARG A 8 -23.05 4.80 16.72
C ARG A 8 -24.30 5.63 17.00
N ARG A 9 -24.38 6.28 18.17
CA ARG A 9 -25.52 7.14 18.53
C ARG A 9 -25.62 8.38 17.64
N LEU A 10 -24.48 8.97 17.29
CA LEU A 10 -24.46 10.11 16.37
C LEU A 10 -24.98 9.71 14.99
N ARG A 11 -24.62 8.53 14.47
CA ARG A 11 -25.10 8.03 13.17
C ARG A 11 -26.60 7.85 13.16
N GLU A 12 -27.15 7.20 14.20
CA GLU A 12 -28.59 7.02 14.37
C GLU A 12 -29.31 8.38 14.34
N GLY A 13 -28.88 9.34 15.17
CA GLY A 13 -29.49 10.67 15.20
C GLY A 13 -29.29 11.50 13.91
N ALA A 14 -28.14 11.38 13.25
CA ALA A 14 -27.87 12.06 11.99
C ALA A 14 -28.74 11.52 10.84
N GLN A 15 -29.01 10.21 10.85
CA GLN A 15 -29.90 9.56 9.89
C GLN A 15 -31.34 10.02 10.07
N ASP A 16 -31.83 10.10 11.32
CA ASP A 16 -33.20 10.53 11.64
C ASP A 16 -33.52 11.93 11.11
N ILE A 17 -32.55 12.84 11.15
CA ILE A 17 -32.73 14.22 10.66
C ILE A 17 -32.29 14.41 9.20
N GLY A 18 -31.85 13.35 8.52
CA GLY A 18 -31.34 13.43 7.15
C GLY A 18 -30.13 14.37 7.00
N ALA A 19 -29.22 14.38 7.98
CA ALA A 19 -28.14 15.35 8.07
C ALA A 19 -27.14 15.28 6.91
N ILE A 20 -26.97 14.10 6.30
CA ILE A 20 -25.95 13.86 5.28
C ILE A 20 -26.62 13.85 3.90
N PRO A 21 -26.18 14.70 2.96
CA PRO A 21 -26.74 14.75 1.61
C PRO A 21 -26.56 13.42 0.86
N LYS A 22 -27.53 13.11 -0.02
CA LYS A 22 -27.48 11.92 -0.89
C LYS A 22 -26.31 11.92 -1.89
N SER A 23 -25.68 13.07 -2.12
CA SER A 23 -24.49 13.17 -2.98
C SER A 23 -23.23 12.61 -2.31
N GLN A 24 -23.22 12.49 -0.97
CA GLN A 24 -22.08 11.99 -0.21
C GLN A 24 -22.15 10.47 -0.04
N ASN A 25 -21.31 9.76 -0.77
CA ASN A 25 -21.27 8.29 -0.78
C ASN A 25 -20.23 7.72 0.21
N GLY A 26 -19.24 8.51 0.62
CA GLY A 26 -18.15 8.03 1.47
C GLY A 26 -18.63 7.70 2.88
N PHE A 27 -18.16 6.58 3.44
CA PHE A 27 -18.44 6.14 4.82
C PHE A 27 -19.93 6.02 5.19
N GLN A 28 -20.79 5.88 4.18
CA GLN A 28 -22.22 5.59 4.34
C GLN A 28 -22.45 4.08 4.29
N ALA A 29 -23.45 3.62 5.04
CA ALA A 29 -23.92 2.25 4.92
C ALA A 29 -24.51 2.02 3.52
N ASP A 30 -24.35 0.81 2.99
CA ASP A 30 -24.93 0.34 1.72
C ASP A 30 -24.47 1.10 0.44
N LEU A 31 -23.53 2.04 0.56
CA LEU A 31 -22.91 2.73 -0.57
C LEU A 31 -21.46 2.28 -0.76
N ARG A 32 -21.13 1.88 -1.99
CA ARG A 32 -19.80 1.38 -2.39
C ARG A 32 -19.03 2.46 -3.12
N THR A 33 -17.71 2.35 -3.12
CA THR A 33 -16.81 3.25 -3.88
C THR A 33 -17.12 3.28 -5.38
N ASN A 34 -17.52 2.14 -5.96
CA ASN A 34 -17.86 2.07 -7.38
C ASN A 34 -19.17 2.79 -7.73
N ASP A 35 -20.06 3.06 -6.77
CA ASP A 35 -21.35 3.68 -7.06
C ASP A 35 -21.16 5.12 -7.58
N SER A 36 -20.24 5.89 -7.01
CA SER A 36 -19.89 7.24 -7.52
C SER A 36 -19.33 7.19 -8.95
N ALA A 37 -18.50 6.20 -9.26
CA ALA A 37 -17.95 6.01 -10.61
C ALA A 37 -19.03 5.54 -11.59
N PHE A 38 -19.99 4.73 -11.14
CA PHE A 38 -21.15 4.32 -11.93
C PHE A 38 -22.06 5.51 -12.25
N VAL A 39 -22.32 6.39 -11.28
CA VAL A 39 -23.10 7.61 -11.55
C VAL A 39 -22.39 8.49 -12.58
N LEU A 40 -21.06 8.64 -12.50
CA LEU A 40 -20.29 9.33 -13.55
C LEU A 40 -20.50 8.70 -14.93
N LEU A 41 -20.47 7.38 -15.05
CA LEU A 41 -20.77 6.69 -16.30
C LEU A 41 -22.19 7.03 -16.80
N CYS A 42 -23.20 6.98 -15.93
CA CYS A 42 -24.57 7.36 -16.29
C CYS A 42 -24.67 8.82 -16.76
N LEU A 43 -23.92 9.74 -16.15
CA LEU A 43 -23.87 11.14 -16.56
C LEU A 43 -23.24 11.30 -17.94
N ILE A 44 -22.17 10.57 -18.21
CA ILE A 44 -21.50 10.54 -19.53
C ILE A 44 -22.48 10.02 -20.59
N ASP A 45 -23.11 8.87 -20.35
CA ASP A 45 -24.08 8.27 -21.29
C ASP A 45 -25.27 9.20 -21.53
N LYS A 46 -25.77 9.84 -20.47
CA LYS A 46 -26.87 10.82 -20.57
C LYS A 46 -26.47 12.03 -21.40
N ALA A 47 -25.29 12.60 -21.17
CA ALA A 47 -24.79 13.74 -21.93
C ALA A 47 -24.57 13.37 -23.41
N GLN A 48 -24.04 12.17 -23.67
CA GLN A 48 -23.87 11.63 -25.02
C GLN A 48 -25.23 11.46 -25.74
N ALA A 49 -26.23 10.90 -25.06
CA ALA A 49 -27.59 10.77 -25.61
C ALA A 49 -28.25 12.13 -25.92
N LEU A 50 -27.87 13.17 -25.17
CA LEU A 50 -28.30 14.56 -25.42
C LEU A 50 -27.42 15.28 -26.45
N THR A 51 -26.38 14.63 -26.99
CA THR A 51 -25.38 15.25 -27.89
C THR A 51 -24.70 16.48 -27.30
N LYS A 52 -24.59 16.55 -25.97
CA LYS A 52 -23.90 17.64 -25.26
C LYS A 52 -22.53 17.19 -24.75
N PRO A 53 -21.55 18.10 -24.65
CA PRO A 53 -20.36 17.81 -23.86
C PRO A 53 -20.71 17.61 -22.38
N LEU A 54 -19.86 16.87 -21.68
CA LEU A 54 -19.88 16.81 -20.22
C LEU A 54 -18.51 17.24 -19.69
N TYR A 55 -18.50 18.32 -18.92
CA TYR A 55 -17.33 18.81 -18.19
C TYR A 55 -17.36 18.17 -16.81
N VAL A 56 -16.24 17.55 -16.41
CA VAL A 56 -16.12 16.84 -15.12
C VAL A 56 -14.84 17.29 -14.44
N ALA A 57 -14.94 17.87 -13.25
CA ALA A 57 -13.79 18.21 -12.41
C ALA A 57 -13.67 17.21 -11.26
N TYR A 58 -12.44 16.85 -10.95
CA TYR A 58 -12.08 16.09 -9.76
C TYR A 58 -11.29 17.03 -8.86
N LEU A 59 -11.90 17.40 -7.74
CA LEU A 59 -11.36 18.32 -6.76
C LEU A 59 -10.69 17.54 -5.64
N ASN A 60 -9.58 18.06 -5.15
CA ASN A 60 -8.81 17.42 -4.08
C ASN A 60 -8.55 18.43 -2.97
N LEU A 61 -9.03 18.11 -1.76
CA LEU A 61 -8.72 18.88 -0.56
C LEU A 61 -7.35 18.45 0.00
N LYS A 62 -6.55 19.42 0.47
CA LYS A 62 -5.30 19.12 1.17
C LYS A 62 -5.62 18.67 2.59
N ASN A 63 -5.08 17.50 2.96
CA ASN A 63 -5.13 16.99 4.34
C ASN A 63 -6.53 17.07 4.97
N ALA A 64 -7.59 16.66 4.26
CA ALA A 64 -8.97 16.85 4.69
C ALA A 64 -9.21 16.53 6.19
N PHE A 65 -8.79 15.35 6.63
CA PHE A 65 -8.95 14.91 8.02
C PHE A 65 -8.02 15.67 8.99
N PRO A 66 -6.68 15.69 8.81
CA PRO A 66 -5.78 16.46 9.70
C PRO A 66 -6.00 17.98 9.69
N GLY A 67 -6.59 18.51 8.61
CA GLY A 67 -6.80 19.94 8.38
C GLY A 67 -8.22 20.41 8.74
N THR A 68 -9.13 19.53 9.13
CA THR A 68 -10.50 19.91 9.51
C THR A 68 -10.48 20.93 10.66
N ASP A 69 -11.08 22.11 10.46
CA ASP A 69 -11.22 23.08 11.55
C ASP A 69 -12.29 22.62 12.57
N ARG A 70 -11.83 22.34 13.79
CA ARG A 70 -12.69 21.77 14.84
C ARG A 70 -13.74 22.76 15.32
N SER A 71 -13.41 24.05 15.37
CA SER A 71 -14.35 25.09 15.77
C SER A 71 -15.53 25.15 14.79
N THR A 72 -15.24 25.13 13.49
CA THR A 72 -16.23 25.05 12.41
C THR A 72 -17.07 23.78 12.49
N LEU A 73 -16.44 22.61 12.73
CA LEU A 73 -17.16 21.36 12.97
C LEU A 73 -18.18 21.50 14.10
N TRP A 74 -17.77 22.03 15.26
CA TRP A 74 -18.67 22.18 16.41
C TRP A 74 -19.83 23.15 16.13
N VAL A 75 -19.57 24.25 15.42
CA VAL A 75 -20.62 25.18 14.99
C VAL A 75 -21.60 24.49 14.04
N LYS A 76 -21.11 23.68 13.10
CA LYS A 76 -21.97 22.93 12.17
C LYS A 76 -22.84 21.91 12.88
N LEU A 77 -22.28 21.13 13.82
CA LEU A 77 -23.05 20.19 14.63
C LEU A 77 -24.16 20.92 15.41
N ALA A 78 -23.84 22.05 16.03
CA ALA A 78 -24.83 22.84 16.76
C ALA A 78 -25.96 23.36 15.85
N LYS A 79 -25.62 23.82 14.62
CA LYS A 79 -26.61 24.24 13.62
C LYS A 79 -27.52 23.10 13.13
N LEU A 80 -27.02 21.86 13.14
CA LEU A 80 -27.81 20.66 12.85
C LEU A 80 -28.64 20.19 14.06
N GLY A 81 -28.62 20.90 15.18
CA GLY A 81 -29.27 20.49 16.43
C GLY A 81 -28.53 19.39 17.19
N ILE A 82 -27.35 18.98 16.72
CA ILE A 82 -26.51 17.95 17.32
C ILE A 82 -25.71 18.57 18.47
N SER A 83 -26.21 18.42 19.69
CA SER A 83 -25.64 19.03 20.90
C SER A 83 -25.79 18.12 22.12
N GLY A 84 -25.32 18.57 23.29
CA GLY A 84 -25.48 17.87 24.56
C GLY A 84 -24.22 17.17 25.08
N PRO A 85 -24.33 16.38 26.17
CA PRO A 85 -23.18 15.88 26.92
C PRO A 85 -22.20 15.04 26.10
N MET A 86 -22.68 14.29 25.11
CA MET A 86 -21.80 13.49 24.23
C MET A 86 -20.91 14.38 23.34
N ILE A 87 -21.45 15.49 22.84
CA ILE A 87 -20.69 16.46 22.05
C ILE A 87 -19.72 17.24 22.92
N GLU A 88 -20.13 17.64 24.13
CA GLU A 88 -19.21 18.28 25.09
C GLU A 88 -18.07 17.36 25.51
N TRP A 89 -18.34 16.06 25.64
CA TRP A 89 -17.31 15.05 25.88
C TRP A 89 -16.34 14.94 24.68
N LEU A 90 -16.85 14.92 23.44
CA LEU A 90 -15.99 14.90 22.24
C LEU A 90 -15.11 16.16 22.18
N LYS A 91 -15.66 17.34 22.44
CA LYS A 91 -14.88 18.59 22.53
C LYS A 91 -13.77 18.47 23.57
N CYS A 92 -14.10 17.96 24.77
CA CYS A 92 -13.12 17.72 25.83
C CYS A 92 -12.04 16.72 25.40
N LEU A 93 -12.40 15.63 24.71
CA LEU A 93 -11.45 14.66 24.17
C LEU A 93 -10.46 15.35 23.23
N TYR A 94 -10.99 16.05 22.22
CA TYR A 94 -10.18 16.74 21.21
C TYR A 94 -9.26 17.81 21.82
N ASP A 95 -9.73 18.57 22.81
CA ASP A 95 -8.92 19.59 23.50
C ASP A 95 -7.80 18.99 24.38
N ARG A 96 -8.07 17.83 25.00
CA ARG A 96 -7.15 17.20 25.96
C ARG A 96 -6.18 16.21 25.34
N ILE A 97 -6.41 15.74 24.12
CA ILE A 97 -5.49 14.82 23.45
C ILE A 97 -4.10 15.45 23.29
N ARG A 98 -3.10 14.62 23.57
CA ARG A 98 -1.68 14.91 23.40
C ARG A 98 -1.06 13.84 22.53
N TYR A 99 -0.17 14.26 21.65
CA TYR A 99 0.56 13.39 20.75
C TYR A 99 2.00 13.28 21.20
N ILE A 100 2.55 12.08 21.11
CA ILE A 100 3.96 11.79 21.29
C ILE A 100 4.35 10.90 20.11
N VAL A 101 5.34 11.33 19.33
CA VAL A 101 5.88 10.52 18.24
C VAL A 101 6.90 9.57 18.84
N ARG A 102 6.72 8.27 18.60
CA ARG A 102 7.71 7.25 18.96
C ARG A 102 8.43 6.78 17.69
N SER A 103 9.75 6.89 17.68
CA SER A 103 10.62 6.35 16.62
C SER A 103 11.83 5.66 17.26
N ASP A 104 12.19 4.46 16.79
CA ASP A 104 13.36 3.70 17.26
C ASP A 104 13.48 3.55 18.79
N GLY A 105 12.34 3.39 19.47
CA GLY A 105 12.29 3.27 20.92
C GLY A 105 12.46 4.60 21.68
N GLN A 106 12.71 5.70 20.98
CA GLN A 106 12.74 7.05 21.52
C GLN A 106 11.39 7.74 21.37
N TYR A 107 11.12 8.68 22.27
CA TYR A 107 9.90 9.48 22.30
C TYR A 107 10.25 10.95 22.05
N ALA A 108 9.56 11.58 21.11
CA ALA A 108 9.66 13.00 20.87
C ALA A 108 8.97 13.81 21.98
N LEU A 109 9.14 15.13 21.95
CA LEU A 109 8.38 16.03 22.81
C LEU A 109 6.88 15.89 22.57
N GLN A 110 6.12 15.96 23.66
CA GLN A 110 4.68 15.95 23.60
C GLN A 110 4.14 17.23 22.96
N PHE A 111 3.20 17.11 22.03
CA PHE A 111 2.53 18.25 21.41
C PHE A 111 1.01 18.08 21.36
N ARG A 112 0.30 19.16 21.01
CA ARG A 112 -1.15 19.18 20.80
C ARG A 112 -1.43 19.41 19.33
N SER A 113 -2.47 18.77 18.79
CA SER A 113 -3.02 19.17 17.49
C SER A 113 -4.03 20.30 17.70
N LEU A 114 -3.88 21.38 16.95
CA LEU A 114 -4.83 22.50 16.94
C LEU A 114 -5.98 22.27 15.95
N LEU A 115 -5.70 21.53 14.89
CA LEU A 115 -6.64 21.18 13.82
C LEU A 115 -6.85 19.67 13.75
N GLY A 116 -7.87 19.29 12.99
CA GLY A 116 -8.07 17.94 12.52
C GLY A 116 -8.92 17.06 13.42
N ILE A 117 -9.60 16.13 12.76
CA ILE A 117 -10.26 14.98 13.37
C ILE A 117 -9.26 13.81 13.49
N LEU A 118 -9.48 12.90 14.44
CA LEU A 118 -8.50 11.86 14.78
C LEU A 118 -8.37 10.82 13.66
N THR A 119 -7.23 10.80 12.98
CA THR A 119 -6.93 9.76 11.99
C THR A 119 -6.89 8.38 12.66
N GLY A 120 -7.70 7.45 12.15
CA GLY A 120 -7.82 6.10 12.70
C GLY A 120 -8.88 5.94 13.80
N ASP A 121 -9.45 7.03 14.31
CA ASP A 121 -10.59 6.91 15.22
C ASP A 121 -11.86 6.50 14.44
N PRO A 122 -12.64 5.53 14.94
CA PRO A 122 -13.85 5.06 14.27
C PRO A 122 -14.92 6.14 14.02
N GLY A 123 -14.99 7.19 14.85
CA GLY A 123 -15.98 8.26 14.71
C GLY A 123 -15.57 9.37 13.74
N SER A 124 -14.28 9.49 13.44
CA SER A 124 -13.76 10.55 12.56
C SER A 124 -14.36 10.52 11.14
N PRO A 125 -14.51 9.37 10.46
CA PRO A 125 -15.18 9.32 9.16
C PRO A 125 -16.59 9.92 9.16
N HIS A 126 -17.34 9.74 10.25
CA HIS A 126 -18.68 10.29 10.36
C HIS A 126 -18.67 11.79 10.72
N LEU A 127 -17.76 12.22 11.59
CA LEU A 127 -17.53 13.64 11.86
C LEU A 127 -17.14 14.40 10.59
N TRP A 128 -16.36 13.76 9.70
CA TRP A 128 -16.08 14.32 8.37
C TRP A 128 -17.34 14.49 7.55
N ASN A 129 -18.19 13.46 7.46
CA ASN A 129 -19.45 13.56 6.71
C ASN A 129 -20.38 14.66 7.26
N LEU A 130 -20.47 14.82 8.58
CA LEU A 130 -21.22 15.91 9.21
C LEU A 130 -20.57 17.28 9.01
N PHE A 131 -19.25 17.34 8.91
CA PHE A 131 -18.54 18.56 8.53
C PHE A 131 -18.87 18.95 7.09
N VAL A 132 -18.84 18.02 6.14
CA VAL A 132 -19.08 18.31 4.72
C VAL A 132 -20.56 18.37 4.34
N SER A 133 -21.50 18.07 5.24
CA SER A 133 -22.93 18.01 4.91
C SER A 133 -23.53 19.29 4.33
N GLY A 134 -22.94 20.45 4.66
CA GLY A 134 -23.32 21.74 4.07
C GLY A 134 -22.71 22.03 2.70
N PHE A 135 -21.98 21.09 2.09
CA PHE A 135 -21.43 21.23 0.74
C PHE A 135 -22.56 21.01 -0.28
N ILE A 136 -23.16 22.11 -0.72
CA ILE A 136 -24.26 22.12 -1.67
C ILE A 136 -23.96 23.17 -2.72
N LEU A 137 -23.74 22.73 -3.96
CA LEU A 137 -23.56 23.61 -5.10
C LEU A 137 -24.91 24.03 -5.68
N ALA A 138 -25.02 25.32 -6.02
CA ALA A 138 -26.19 25.85 -6.71
C ALA A 138 -26.38 25.12 -8.06
N HIS A 139 -27.64 24.84 -8.40
CA HIS A 139 -27.98 24.22 -9.68
C HIS A 139 -27.92 25.23 -10.82
N HIS A 140 -27.36 24.81 -11.94
CA HIS A 140 -27.47 25.48 -13.21
C HIS A 140 -28.62 24.88 -14.04
N LEU A 141 -29.29 25.69 -14.86
CA LEU A 141 -30.44 25.25 -15.69
C LEU A 141 -30.10 24.10 -16.63
N GLU A 142 -28.83 24.00 -17.03
CA GLU A 142 -28.30 22.99 -17.94
C GLU A 142 -27.58 21.82 -17.26
N ASP A 143 -27.78 21.63 -15.96
CA ASP A 143 -27.22 20.47 -15.27
C ASP A 143 -27.83 19.17 -15.79
N VAL A 144 -26.99 18.13 -15.86
CA VAL A 144 -27.44 16.81 -16.30
C VAL A 144 -28.45 16.29 -15.30
N ARG A 145 -29.57 15.78 -15.80
CA ARG A 145 -30.61 15.16 -14.96
C ARG A 145 -30.60 13.65 -15.10
N LEU A 146 -30.47 12.95 -13.99
CA LEU A 146 -30.70 11.51 -13.89
C LEU A 146 -32.05 11.29 -13.20
N ASN A 147 -32.96 10.60 -13.87
CA ASN A 147 -34.34 10.40 -13.39
C ASN A 147 -35.03 11.69 -12.89
N GLY A 148 -34.86 12.79 -13.63
CA GLY A 148 -35.42 14.10 -13.28
C GLY A 148 -34.63 14.91 -12.25
N VAL A 149 -33.73 14.28 -11.48
CA VAL A 149 -32.91 14.93 -10.46
C VAL A 149 -31.66 15.56 -11.10
N PRO A 150 -31.42 16.87 -10.93
CA PRO A 150 -30.20 17.51 -11.42
C PRO A 150 -29.00 17.06 -10.58
N ILE A 151 -27.95 16.63 -11.27
CA ILE A 151 -26.69 16.17 -10.65
C ILE A 151 -25.58 17.12 -11.10
N ASN A 152 -25.06 17.90 -10.15
CA ASN A 152 -23.93 18.81 -10.33
C ASN A 152 -22.71 18.45 -9.47
N GLN A 153 -22.90 17.63 -8.43
CA GLN A 153 -21.86 17.18 -7.50
C GLN A 153 -22.05 15.73 -7.06
N ILE A 154 -20.94 15.06 -6.76
CA ILE A 154 -20.90 13.77 -6.04
C ILE A 154 -19.65 13.79 -5.16
N GLU A 155 -19.80 13.39 -3.91
CA GLU A 155 -18.69 13.27 -2.97
C GLU A 155 -18.47 11.80 -2.59
N HIS A 156 -17.21 11.42 -2.42
CA HIS A 156 -16.84 10.19 -1.74
C HIS A 156 -15.79 10.53 -0.68
N ALA A 157 -16.27 10.79 0.53
CA ALA A 157 -15.50 11.41 1.59
C ALA A 157 -14.97 12.79 1.17
N ASP A 158 -13.66 12.96 1.03
CA ASP A 158 -12.99 14.19 0.63
C ASP A 158 -12.74 14.29 -0.89
N ASP A 159 -12.91 13.20 -1.64
CA ASP A 159 -12.86 13.23 -3.10
C ASP A 159 -14.18 13.78 -3.65
N VAL A 160 -14.13 14.98 -4.22
CA VAL A 160 -15.29 15.68 -4.76
C VAL A 160 -15.25 15.70 -6.28
N MET A 161 -16.34 15.30 -6.91
CA MET A 161 -16.56 15.42 -8.34
C MET A 161 -17.64 16.46 -8.62
N THR A 162 -17.38 17.41 -9.52
CA THR A 162 -18.40 18.35 -10.00
C THR A 162 -18.56 18.26 -11.51
N VAL A 163 -19.78 18.46 -12.00
CA VAL A 163 -20.13 18.23 -13.40
C VAL A 163 -21.05 19.30 -13.97
N SER A 164 -20.98 19.54 -15.27
CA SER A 164 -22.00 20.32 -16.00
C SER A 164 -21.93 20.03 -17.50
N THR A 165 -23.01 20.29 -18.24
CA THR A 165 -22.98 20.25 -19.72
C THR A 165 -22.65 21.60 -20.36
N CYS A 166 -22.59 22.66 -19.56
CA CYS A 166 -22.38 24.02 -20.03
C CYS A 166 -21.13 24.62 -19.36
N PRO A 167 -20.25 25.33 -20.11
CA PRO A 167 -19.05 25.94 -19.54
C PRO A 167 -19.33 26.93 -18.39
N SER A 168 -20.39 27.75 -18.49
CA SER A 168 -20.75 28.70 -17.43
C SER A 168 -21.21 27.99 -16.16
N GLY A 169 -22.04 26.94 -16.29
CA GLY A 169 -22.46 26.09 -15.17
C GLY A 169 -21.26 25.38 -14.53
N PHE A 170 -20.34 24.86 -15.34
CA PHE A 170 -19.13 24.23 -14.83
C PHE A 170 -18.25 25.19 -14.02
N GLN A 171 -17.99 26.40 -14.53
CA GLN A 171 -17.23 27.42 -13.79
C GLN A 171 -17.97 27.89 -12.53
N MET A 172 -19.31 27.98 -12.58
CA MET A 172 -20.14 28.28 -11.39
C MET A 172 -19.96 27.22 -10.31
N HIS A 173 -19.95 25.93 -10.66
CA HIS A 173 -19.72 24.85 -9.70
C HIS A 173 -18.32 24.88 -9.10
N LEU A 174 -17.28 25.15 -9.91
CA LEU A 174 -15.92 25.33 -9.40
C LEU A 174 -15.82 26.50 -8.40
N ASN A 175 -16.46 27.63 -8.71
CA ASN A 175 -16.49 28.79 -7.84
C ASN A 175 -17.23 28.49 -6.54
N GLY A 176 -18.38 27.80 -6.60
CA GLY A 176 -19.14 27.39 -5.42
C GLY A 176 -18.33 26.43 -4.54
N ALA A 177 -17.62 25.48 -5.15
CA ALA A 177 -16.79 24.54 -4.41
C ALA A 177 -15.62 25.25 -3.70
N GLN A 178 -14.98 26.22 -4.37
CA GLN A 178 -13.92 27.01 -3.76
C GLN A 178 -14.43 27.94 -2.67
N SER A 179 -15.59 28.58 -2.85
CA SER A 179 -16.23 29.40 -1.82
C SER A 179 -16.50 28.56 -0.58
N TRP A 180 -17.10 27.38 -0.75
CA TRP A 180 -17.35 26.47 0.37
C TRP A 180 -16.04 26.06 1.06
N ALA A 181 -14.99 25.74 0.32
CA ALA A 181 -13.70 25.39 0.92
C ALA A 181 -13.16 26.54 1.78
N ASN A 182 -13.17 27.77 1.25
CA ASN A 182 -12.72 28.97 1.96
C ASN A 182 -13.54 29.23 3.23
N ASP A 183 -14.87 29.16 3.13
CA ASP A 183 -15.80 29.40 4.24
C ASP A 183 -15.63 28.40 5.39
N ASN A 184 -15.03 27.24 5.10
CA ASN A 184 -14.83 26.14 6.04
C ASN A 184 -13.36 25.91 6.41
N GLY A 185 -12.47 26.85 6.06
CA GLY A 185 -11.04 26.75 6.36
C GLY A 185 -10.34 25.56 5.69
N CYS A 186 -10.92 25.03 4.61
CA CYS A 186 -10.36 23.94 3.83
C CYS A 186 -9.49 24.49 2.70
N GLU A 187 -8.35 23.84 2.45
CA GLU A 187 -7.46 24.25 1.38
C GLU A 187 -7.53 23.27 0.20
N THR A 188 -7.70 23.79 -1.02
CA THR A 188 -7.74 22.98 -2.23
C THR A 188 -6.34 22.74 -2.79
N SER A 189 -6.02 21.49 -3.15
CA SER A 189 -4.79 21.12 -3.85
C SER A 189 -4.95 21.34 -5.37
N ILE A 190 -4.90 22.60 -5.80
CA ILE A 190 -5.08 22.97 -7.22
C ILE A 190 -4.19 22.16 -8.18
N PRO A 191 -2.90 21.87 -7.89
CA PRO A 191 -2.07 21.04 -8.77
C PRO A 191 -2.55 19.60 -8.93
N LYS A 192 -3.30 19.07 -7.95
CA LYS A 192 -3.91 17.74 -8.01
C LYS A 192 -5.32 17.77 -8.63
N CYS A 193 -5.98 18.92 -8.62
CA CYS A 193 -7.26 19.12 -9.28
C CYS A 193 -7.08 19.06 -10.79
N LEU A 194 -8.02 18.43 -11.47
CA LEU A 194 -8.01 18.28 -12.91
C LEU A 194 -9.44 18.19 -13.44
N TYR A 195 -9.60 18.41 -14.73
CA TYR A 195 -10.87 18.18 -15.39
C TYR A 195 -10.74 17.37 -16.68
N GLN A 196 -11.83 16.71 -17.03
CA GLN A 196 -12.04 15.96 -18.27
C GLN A 196 -13.23 16.54 -19.03
N ILE A 197 -13.24 16.32 -20.35
CA ILE A 197 -14.37 16.64 -21.21
C ILE A 197 -14.75 15.37 -21.95
N TYR A 198 -16.01 14.97 -21.82
CA TYR A 198 -16.62 13.84 -22.53
C TYR A 198 -17.58 14.34 -23.61
N GLY A 199 -17.90 13.47 -24.56
CA GLY A 199 -18.83 13.76 -25.64
C GLY A 199 -18.17 14.36 -26.89
N PRO A 200 -18.91 15.12 -27.71
CA PRO A 200 -18.45 15.57 -29.02
C PRO A 200 -17.25 16.51 -28.93
N ARG A 201 -16.40 16.47 -29.95
CA ARG A 201 -15.22 17.36 -30.06
C ARG A 201 -15.68 18.81 -30.03
N GLN A 202 -15.14 19.57 -29.09
CA GLN A 202 -15.44 20.99 -28.96
C GLN A 202 -14.62 21.80 -29.97
N LYS A 203 -15.23 22.85 -30.54
CA LYS A 203 -14.53 23.81 -31.40
C LYS A 203 -13.55 24.68 -30.61
N LEU A 204 -13.96 25.08 -29.40
CA LEU A 204 -13.17 25.86 -28.46
C LEU A 204 -13.15 25.11 -27.13
N TYR A 205 -11.97 25.03 -26.53
CA TYR A 205 -11.78 24.44 -25.21
C TYR A 205 -11.66 25.57 -24.19
N PRO A 206 -12.65 25.77 -23.31
CA PRO A 206 -12.60 26.83 -22.30
C PRO A 206 -11.47 26.56 -21.29
N THR A 207 -10.87 27.63 -20.79
CA THR A 207 -9.98 27.56 -19.62
C THR A 207 -10.80 27.77 -18.36
N PHE A 208 -10.81 26.77 -17.49
CA PHE A 208 -11.50 26.84 -16.20
C PHE A 208 -10.53 27.17 -15.08
N HIS A 209 -11.02 27.88 -14.08
CA HIS A 209 -10.22 28.39 -12.96
C HIS A 209 -10.77 27.90 -11.63
N LEU A 210 -9.87 27.67 -10.68
CA LEU A 210 -10.18 27.38 -9.29
C LEU A 210 -9.28 28.26 -8.44
N ASP A 211 -9.86 29.06 -7.56
CA ASP A 211 -9.12 30.08 -6.78
C ASP A 211 -8.27 31.01 -7.68
N GLY A 212 -8.86 31.46 -8.80
CA GLY A 212 -8.19 32.29 -9.80
C GLY A 212 -7.09 31.60 -10.63
N LYS A 213 -6.76 30.33 -10.36
CA LYS A 213 -5.72 29.57 -11.07
C LYS A 213 -6.32 28.59 -12.05
N ALA A 214 -5.75 28.50 -13.25
CA ALA A 214 -6.22 27.56 -14.27
C ALA A 214 -6.05 26.11 -13.80
N ILE A 215 -7.10 25.29 -13.93
CA ILE A 215 -7.06 23.85 -13.66
C ILE A 215 -6.64 23.07 -14.90
N LYS A 216 -5.95 21.94 -14.71
CA LYS A 216 -5.39 21.18 -15.84
C LYS A 216 -6.45 20.28 -16.49
N GLN A 217 -6.61 20.41 -17.80
CA GLN A 217 -7.34 19.43 -18.60
C GLN A 217 -6.49 18.18 -18.78
N LYS A 218 -7.08 16.99 -18.60
CA LYS A 218 -6.45 15.71 -18.95
C LYS A 218 -7.40 14.87 -19.79
N GLN A 219 -6.86 14.00 -20.63
CA GLN A 219 -7.65 12.96 -21.30
C GLN A 219 -7.84 11.74 -20.41
N THR A 220 -6.91 11.49 -19.50
CA THR A 220 -6.90 10.29 -18.64
C THR A 220 -6.86 10.71 -17.16
N ALA A 221 -7.76 10.15 -16.35
CA ALA A 221 -7.83 10.41 -14.92
C ALA A 221 -8.26 9.15 -14.14
N CYS A 222 -7.78 9.03 -12.91
CA CYS A 222 -8.22 8.01 -11.97
C CYS A 222 -9.22 8.63 -10.98
N TYR A 223 -10.46 8.16 -10.99
CA TYR A 223 -11.49 8.54 -10.04
C TYR A 223 -11.86 7.31 -9.21
N LEU A 224 -11.62 7.39 -7.90
CA LEU A 224 -11.96 6.34 -6.94
C LEU A 224 -11.44 4.94 -7.33
N GLY A 225 -10.25 4.89 -7.92
CA GLY A 225 -9.59 3.65 -8.34
C GLY A 225 -10.00 3.11 -9.72
N ILE A 226 -10.88 3.81 -10.44
CA ILE A 226 -11.28 3.52 -11.83
C ILE A 226 -10.67 4.58 -12.76
N TRP A 227 -10.03 4.13 -13.83
CA TRP A 227 -9.44 5.02 -14.84
C TRP A 227 -10.43 5.31 -15.97
N PHE A 228 -10.70 6.59 -16.19
CA PHE A 228 -11.53 7.10 -17.27
C PHE A 228 -10.65 7.78 -18.34
N GLU A 229 -10.89 7.46 -19.60
CA GLU A 229 -10.20 8.04 -20.76
C GLU A 229 -11.18 8.74 -21.72
N THR A 230 -10.88 9.96 -22.12
CA THR A 230 -11.71 10.75 -23.05
C THR A 230 -11.06 10.90 -24.42
N GLY A 231 -11.87 11.27 -25.43
CA GLY A 231 -11.37 11.48 -26.80
C GLY A 231 -10.98 10.20 -27.54
N CYS A 232 -11.34 9.03 -27.02
CA CYS A 232 -11.08 7.73 -27.64
C CYS A 232 -12.36 6.89 -27.73
N LYS A 233 -12.37 5.92 -28.65
CA LYS A 233 -13.49 4.98 -28.83
C LYS A 233 -13.65 4.02 -27.63
N PHE A 234 -12.54 3.70 -26.96
CA PHE A 234 -12.48 2.69 -25.90
C PHE A 234 -12.01 3.35 -24.60
N MET A 235 -12.97 3.84 -23.81
CA MET A 235 -12.74 4.60 -22.56
C MET A 235 -11.90 3.86 -21.52
N TRP A 236 -11.97 2.53 -21.51
CA TRP A 236 -11.44 1.70 -20.42
C TRP A 236 -9.99 1.23 -20.62
N ARG A 237 -9.33 1.58 -21.74
CA ARG A 237 -7.98 1.05 -22.07
C ARG A 237 -6.97 1.23 -20.95
N GLU A 238 -6.90 2.41 -20.36
CA GLU A 238 -5.98 2.66 -19.25
C GLU A 238 -6.36 1.89 -17.98
N GLN A 239 -7.65 1.70 -17.70
CA GLN A 239 -8.12 0.86 -16.59
C GLN A 239 -7.58 -0.57 -16.73
N TYR A 240 -7.82 -1.20 -17.88
CA TYR A 240 -7.34 -2.54 -18.18
C TYR A 240 -5.81 -2.62 -18.03
N ARG A 241 -5.08 -1.66 -18.61
CA ARG A 241 -3.61 -1.61 -18.54
C ARG A 241 -3.09 -1.50 -17.12
N VAL A 242 -3.62 -0.58 -16.31
CA VAL A 242 -3.15 -0.35 -14.93
C VAL A 242 -3.49 -1.54 -14.04
N LYS A 243 -4.69 -2.11 -14.17
CA LYS A 243 -5.12 -3.27 -13.39
C LYS A 243 -4.32 -4.52 -13.76
N ALA A 244 -4.10 -4.79 -15.05
CA ALA A 244 -3.23 -5.88 -15.51
C ALA A 244 -1.80 -5.73 -14.96
N LYS A 245 -1.24 -4.52 -14.98
CA LYS A 245 0.10 -4.26 -14.45
C LYS A 245 0.19 -4.51 -12.94
N LYS A 246 -0.79 -4.04 -12.16
CA LYS A 246 -0.84 -4.29 -10.70
C LYS A 246 -1.02 -5.78 -10.39
N ALA A 247 -1.97 -6.44 -11.05
CA ALA A 247 -2.22 -7.87 -10.92
C ALA A 247 -0.96 -8.68 -11.27
N SER A 248 -0.30 -8.35 -12.38
CA SER A 248 0.95 -9.01 -12.82
C SER A 248 2.07 -8.83 -11.80
N LYS A 249 2.25 -7.63 -11.23
CA LYS A 249 3.25 -7.41 -10.18
C LYS A 249 3.01 -8.32 -8.97
N VAL A 250 1.77 -8.38 -8.48
CA VAL A 250 1.41 -9.20 -7.32
C VAL A 250 1.50 -10.69 -7.65
N ALA A 251 1.04 -11.11 -8.82
CA ALA A 251 1.19 -12.46 -9.33
C ALA A 251 2.66 -12.88 -9.34
N ASN A 252 3.56 -12.09 -9.93
CA ASN A 252 4.99 -12.42 -10.01
C ASN A 252 5.65 -12.54 -8.63
N VAL A 253 5.22 -11.75 -7.64
CA VAL A 253 5.68 -11.88 -6.25
C VAL A 253 5.24 -13.22 -5.67
N ILE A 254 3.96 -13.58 -5.82
CA ILE A 254 3.41 -14.84 -5.31
C ILE A 254 4.07 -16.04 -5.98
N LEU A 255 4.18 -16.04 -7.31
CA LEU A 255 4.84 -17.11 -8.08
C LEU A 255 6.35 -17.19 -7.79
N GLY A 256 6.95 -16.09 -7.30
CA GLY A 256 8.33 -16.06 -6.84
C GLY A 256 8.54 -16.63 -5.43
N LEU A 257 7.47 -16.84 -4.65
CA LEU A 257 7.56 -17.36 -3.28
C LEU A 257 8.18 -18.75 -3.22
N ASP A 258 8.02 -19.55 -4.28
CA ASP A 258 8.60 -20.90 -4.37
C ASP A 258 10.11 -20.92 -4.11
N ARG A 259 10.81 -19.81 -4.42
CA ARG A 259 12.26 -19.64 -4.16
C ARG A 259 12.59 -19.53 -2.67
N PHE A 260 11.64 -19.10 -1.86
CA PHE A 260 11.83 -18.79 -0.44
C PHE A 260 11.21 -19.84 0.48
N VAL A 261 10.02 -20.35 0.13
CA VAL A 261 9.25 -21.26 0.98
C VAL A 261 9.11 -22.67 0.40
N GLY A 262 9.66 -22.93 -0.79
CA GLY A 262 9.41 -24.15 -1.56
C GLY A 262 8.07 -24.10 -2.30
N THR A 263 7.77 -25.13 -3.09
CA THR A 263 6.56 -25.16 -3.93
C THR A 263 5.30 -25.03 -3.12
N LEU A 264 4.49 -24.02 -3.44
CA LEU A 264 3.18 -23.86 -2.85
C LEU A 264 2.17 -24.85 -3.46
N PRO A 265 1.39 -25.57 -2.63
CA PRO A 265 0.25 -26.36 -3.10
C PRO A 265 -0.73 -25.52 -3.93
N ALA A 266 -1.38 -26.16 -4.91
CA ALA A 266 -2.34 -25.49 -5.78
C ALA A 266 -3.48 -24.80 -5.01
N TRP A 267 -3.92 -25.37 -3.87
CA TRP A 267 -4.94 -24.78 -3.01
C TRP A 267 -4.49 -23.48 -2.35
N ASP A 268 -3.23 -23.40 -1.91
CA ASP A 268 -2.66 -22.18 -1.33
C ASP A 268 -2.48 -21.11 -2.41
N LEU A 269 -1.99 -21.50 -3.59
CA LEU A 269 -1.89 -20.61 -4.75
C LEU A 269 -3.26 -20.08 -5.19
N ARG A 270 -4.30 -20.91 -5.19
CA ARG A 270 -5.69 -20.48 -5.46
C ARG A 270 -6.14 -19.46 -4.42
N THR A 271 -5.88 -19.71 -3.13
CA THR A 271 -6.26 -18.78 -2.06
C THR A 271 -5.57 -17.43 -2.24
N LEU A 272 -4.26 -17.44 -2.53
CA LEU A 272 -3.48 -16.23 -2.79
C LEU A 272 -3.95 -15.51 -4.07
N TYR A 273 -4.31 -16.26 -5.11
CA TYR A 273 -4.87 -15.70 -6.34
C TYR A 273 -6.17 -14.96 -6.06
N MET A 274 -7.16 -15.63 -5.44
CA MET A 274 -8.48 -15.05 -5.15
C MET A 274 -8.39 -13.86 -4.20
N ALA A 275 -7.43 -13.87 -3.26
CA ALA A 275 -7.27 -12.80 -2.29
C ALA A 275 -6.46 -11.59 -2.80
N ARG A 276 -5.53 -11.79 -3.74
CA ARG A 276 -4.50 -10.77 -4.07
C ARG A 276 -4.35 -10.45 -5.56
N VAL A 277 -4.67 -11.38 -6.45
CA VAL A 277 -4.55 -11.18 -7.90
C VAL A 277 -5.91 -10.87 -8.51
N ASP A 278 -6.90 -11.73 -8.25
CA ASP A 278 -8.27 -11.59 -8.77
C ASP A 278 -8.91 -10.23 -8.47
N PRO A 279 -8.78 -9.64 -7.27
CA PRO A 279 -9.40 -8.36 -6.97
C PRO A 279 -8.87 -7.21 -7.84
N TYR A 280 -7.66 -7.31 -8.40
CA TYR A 280 -7.19 -6.35 -9.38
C TYR A 280 -7.78 -6.61 -10.77
N LEU A 281 -7.93 -7.88 -11.16
CA LEU A 281 -8.47 -8.27 -12.47
C LEU A 281 -9.97 -7.94 -12.58
N THR A 282 -10.72 -8.08 -11.49
CA THR A 282 -12.17 -7.81 -11.44
C THR A 282 -12.48 -6.39 -10.96
N ALA A 283 -11.46 -5.56 -10.67
CA ALA A 283 -11.65 -4.21 -10.13
C ALA A 283 -12.46 -3.31 -11.07
N GLY A 284 -13.68 -2.97 -10.65
CA GLY A 284 -14.57 -2.04 -11.36
C GLY A 284 -15.30 -2.68 -12.54
N CYS A 285 -15.41 -4.02 -12.61
CA CYS A 285 -16.14 -4.72 -13.67
C CYS A 285 -17.66 -4.41 -13.68
N ASP A 286 -18.20 -3.95 -12.56
CA ASP A 286 -19.56 -3.44 -12.40
C ASP A 286 -19.77 -2.05 -13.01
N VAL A 287 -18.69 -1.33 -13.35
CA VAL A 287 -18.72 -0.03 -14.05
C VAL A 287 -18.18 -0.17 -15.47
N CYS A 288 -17.09 -0.90 -15.65
CA CYS A 288 -16.37 -1.04 -16.92
C CYS A 288 -17.02 -2.12 -17.79
N LEU A 289 -18.22 -1.85 -18.31
CA LEU A 289 -18.90 -2.75 -19.25
C LEU A 289 -18.06 -2.88 -20.54
N ASP A 290 -17.65 -4.10 -20.84
CA ASP A 290 -16.61 -4.42 -21.82
C ASP A 290 -17.08 -4.23 -23.27
N ILE A 291 -16.20 -3.67 -24.10
CA ILE A 291 -16.42 -3.43 -25.54
C ILE A 291 -15.14 -3.70 -26.36
N GLU A 292 -13.99 -4.04 -25.75
CA GLU A 292 -12.72 -4.20 -26.49
C GLU A 292 -11.90 -5.43 -26.08
N GLU A 293 -11.97 -6.47 -26.92
CA GLU A 293 -11.25 -7.73 -26.77
C GLU A 293 -9.73 -7.56 -26.53
N LYS A 294 -9.09 -6.56 -27.17
CA LYS A 294 -7.65 -6.29 -27.00
C LYS A 294 -7.29 -5.89 -25.58
N SER A 295 -8.15 -5.09 -24.95
CA SER A 295 -7.96 -4.59 -23.59
C SER A 295 -8.24 -5.70 -22.57
N LEU A 296 -9.29 -6.50 -22.78
CA LEU A 296 -9.60 -7.68 -21.96
C LEU A 296 -8.45 -8.69 -21.93
N LYS A 297 -7.83 -8.97 -23.10
CA LYS A 297 -6.68 -9.88 -23.22
C LYS A 297 -5.50 -9.51 -22.31
N LEU A 298 -5.36 -8.25 -21.87
CA LEU A 298 -4.32 -7.87 -20.92
C LEU A 298 -4.54 -8.50 -19.54
N LEU A 299 -5.79 -8.60 -19.09
CA LEU A 299 -6.17 -9.21 -17.81
C LEU A 299 -6.11 -10.73 -17.91
N GLU A 300 -6.67 -11.29 -19.00
CA GLU A 300 -6.66 -12.75 -19.25
C GLU A 300 -5.24 -13.31 -19.29
N LYS A 301 -4.28 -12.58 -19.88
CA LYS A 301 -2.87 -13.00 -19.87
C LYS A 301 -2.32 -13.20 -18.46
N VAL A 302 -2.69 -12.35 -17.51
CA VAL A 302 -2.25 -12.48 -16.11
C VAL A 302 -2.93 -13.69 -15.45
N GLN A 303 -4.24 -13.84 -15.65
CA GLN A 303 -5.01 -14.96 -15.13
C GLN A 303 -4.46 -16.29 -15.66
N VAL A 304 -4.36 -16.44 -16.98
CA VAL A 304 -3.88 -17.66 -17.63
C VAL A 304 -2.45 -17.99 -17.20
N LYS A 305 -1.56 -16.99 -17.10
CA LYS A 305 -0.20 -17.20 -16.58
C LYS A 305 -0.22 -17.79 -15.16
N PHE A 306 -1.02 -17.22 -14.26
CA PHE A 306 -1.09 -17.68 -12.88
C PHE A 306 -1.67 -19.10 -12.79
N LEU A 307 -2.78 -19.36 -13.51
CA LEU A 307 -3.44 -20.66 -13.52
C LEU A 307 -2.53 -21.76 -14.11
N ARG A 308 -1.77 -21.45 -15.16
CA ARG A 308 -0.77 -22.37 -15.73
C ARG A 308 0.30 -22.76 -14.73
N HIS A 309 0.87 -21.79 -14.00
CA HIS A 309 1.84 -22.08 -12.93
C HIS A 309 1.22 -22.95 -11.83
N MET A 310 0.02 -22.59 -11.37
CA MET A 310 -0.71 -23.33 -10.34
C MET A 310 -0.98 -24.78 -10.74
N LEU A 311 -1.23 -25.05 -12.02
CA LEU A 311 -1.48 -26.39 -12.56
C LEU A 311 -0.19 -27.11 -13.00
N GLY A 312 0.97 -26.44 -12.99
CA GLY A 312 2.24 -27.00 -13.48
C GLY A 312 2.29 -27.18 -15.00
N VAL A 313 1.52 -26.40 -15.76
CA VAL A 313 1.42 -26.46 -17.23
C VAL A 313 2.14 -25.24 -17.82
N ASP A 314 3.46 -25.20 -17.69
CA ASP A 314 4.26 -24.11 -18.27
C ASP A 314 4.55 -24.34 -19.77
N ILE A 315 4.58 -23.28 -20.57
CA ILE A 315 4.68 -23.37 -22.05
C ILE A 315 6.04 -23.92 -22.51
N ASP A 316 7.10 -23.77 -21.71
CA ASP A 316 8.44 -24.29 -22.04
C ASP A 316 8.55 -25.83 -21.88
N ALA A 317 7.50 -26.51 -21.40
CA ALA A 317 7.47 -27.98 -21.31
C ALA A 317 7.10 -28.67 -22.63
N PHE A 318 6.87 -27.92 -23.72
CA PHE A 318 6.42 -28.45 -25.00
C PHE A 318 7.52 -28.95 -25.94
N GLU A 319 8.78 -29.08 -25.51
CA GLU A 319 9.81 -29.66 -26.40
C GLU A 319 9.73 -31.19 -26.53
N THR A 320 8.99 -31.92 -25.68
CA THR A 320 8.99 -33.41 -25.74
C THR A 320 7.68 -34.13 -25.35
N GLY A 321 6.54 -33.43 -25.21
CA GLY A 321 5.25 -34.10 -24.98
C GLY A 321 5.11 -34.82 -23.62
N LYS A 322 5.99 -34.53 -22.65
CA LYS A 322 5.85 -34.98 -21.25
C LYS A 322 5.70 -33.77 -20.34
N LEU A 323 4.68 -33.80 -19.48
CA LEU A 323 4.59 -32.93 -18.31
C LEU A 323 5.81 -33.20 -17.42
N VAL A 324 6.84 -32.36 -17.53
CA VAL A 324 7.99 -32.41 -16.62
C VAL A 324 7.55 -31.76 -15.32
N LYS A 325 7.00 -32.56 -14.40
CA LYS A 325 6.96 -32.18 -13.00
C LYS A 325 8.41 -32.10 -12.53
N LYS A 326 8.99 -30.89 -12.50
CA LYS A 326 10.20 -30.67 -11.69
C LYS A 326 9.77 -30.89 -10.25
N SER A 327 9.99 -32.10 -9.75
CA SER A 327 9.88 -32.41 -8.33
C SER A 327 10.86 -31.51 -7.60
N LEU A 328 10.36 -30.43 -7.02
CA LEU A 328 11.16 -29.53 -6.20
C LEU A 328 11.23 -30.15 -4.81
N ASP A 329 12.44 -30.59 -4.45
CA ASP A 329 12.76 -30.97 -3.09
C ASP A 329 12.95 -29.70 -2.24
N PHE A 330 12.61 -29.75 -0.95
CA PHE A 330 12.93 -28.67 -0.03
C PHE A 330 14.44 -28.42 -0.07
N GLN A 331 14.82 -27.15 -0.22
CA GLN A 331 16.20 -26.71 -0.10
C GLN A 331 16.81 -27.31 1.17
N HIS A 332 18.02 -27.87 1.04
CA HIS A 332 18.57 -28.73 2.09
C HIS A 332 18.61 -28.06 3.46
N TYR A 333 18.80 -26.73 3.52
CA TYR A 333 18.86 -25.97 4.76
C TYR A 333 17.56 -26.00 5.58
N LEU A 334 16.40 -26.18 4.92
CA LEU A 334 15.11 -26.33 5.60
C LEU A 334 14.97 -27.68 6.31
N ARG A 335 15.82 -28.66 5.96
CA ARG A 335 15.86 -30.00 6.57
C ARG A 335 16.84 -30.11 7.74
N ILE A 336 17.56 -29.03 8.10
CA ILE A 336 18.43 -29.00 9.29
C ILE A 336 17.58 -29.29 10.52
N LYS A 337 17.93 -30.31 11.32
CA LYS A 337 17.12 -30.74 12.47
C LYS A 337 17.07 -29.68 13.57
N THR A 338 18.22 -29.09 13.90
CA THR A 338 18.35 -28.04 14.92
C THR A 338 17.64 -26.76 14.48
N SER A 339 16.60 -26.34 15.22
CA SER A 339 15.77 -25.20 14.86
C SER A 339 16.53 -23.88 14.79
N ASP A 340 17.50 -23.68 15.69
CA ASP A 340 18.22 -22.42 15.79
C ASP A 340 19.25 -22.26 14.66
N HIS A 341 19.91 -23.36 14.27
CA HIS A 341 20.80 -23.40 13.11
C HIS A 341 20.02 -23.16 11.81
N ARG A 342 18.85 -23.81 11.69
CA ARG A 342 17.94 -23.61 10.55
C ARG A 342 17.49 -22.15 10.46
N ARG A 343 17.06 -21.55 11.57
CA ARG A 343 16.65 -20.13 11.64
C ARG A 343 17.80 -19.19 11.30
N ALA A 344 18.99 -19.43 11.83
CA ALA A 344 20.16 -18.60 11.58
C ALA A 344 20.56 -18.59 10.11
N LEU A 345 20.68 -19.78 9.48
CA LEU A 345 20.99 -19.88 8.06
C LEU A 345 19.89 -19.29 7.17
N THR A 346 18.62 -19.49 7.55
CA THR A 346 17.49 -18.86 6.85
C THR A 346 17.58 -17.33 6.94
N ARG A 347 17.91 -16.77 8.11
CA ARG A 347 18.11 -15.32 8.29
C ARG A 347 19.24 -14.78 7.42
N MET A 348 20.35 -15.53 7.27
CA MET A 348 21.45 -15.18 6.38
C MET A 348 21.05 -15.18 4.90
N ILE A 349 20.26 -16.17 4.47
CA ILE A 349 19.82 -16.30 3.06
C ILE A 349 18.74 -15.25 2.69
N LEU A 350 17.85 -14.93 3.63
CA LEU A 350 16.70 -14.04 3.42
C LEU A 350 16.97 -12.59 3.82
N SER A 351 18.23 -12.18 3.97
CA SER A 351 18.59 -10.79 4.32
C SER A 351 17.89 -10.29 5.60
N SER A 352 17.60 -11.18 6.55
CA SER A 352 16.86 -10.91 7.79
C SER A 352 17.78 -11.03 9.02
N HIS A 353 19.00 -10.51 8.88
CA HIS A 353 20.11 -10.71 9.81
C HIS A 353 20.61 -9.38 10.43
N SER A 354 21.58 -9.45 11.33
CA SER A 354 22.17 -8.30 12.03
C SER A 354 23.35 -7.61 11.37
N PRO A 355 24.07 -8.21 10.39
CA PRO A 355 25.09 -7.51 9.62
C PRO A 355 24.67 -6.16 9.03
N ALA A 356 25.61 -5.19 9.04
CA ALA A 356 25.35 -3.79 8.70
C ALA A 356 24.88 -3.59 7.25
N VAL A 357 25.24 -4.48 6.31
CA VAL A 357 24.76 -4.39 4.91
C VAL A 357 23.25 -4.32 4.82
N GLU A 358 22.53 -5.04 5.70
CA GLU A 358 21.06 -5.04 5.76
C GLU A 358 20.51 -4.06 6.80
N ARG A 359 21.20 -3.86 7.93
CA ARG A 359 20.69 -2.97 8.98
C ARG A 359 20.85 -1.48 8.65
N ARG A 360 21.74 -1.12 7.73
CA ARG A 360 22.02 0.27 7.34
C ARG A 360 21.64 0.62 5.90
N CYS A 361 20.98 -0.30 5.17
CA CYS A 361 20.46 -0.04 3.82
C CYS A 361 19.07 0.61 3.81
N TRP A 362 18.34 0.55 4.92
CA TRP A 362 17.01 1.13 5.07
C TRP A 362 17.09 2.52 5.71
N LYS A 363 16.24 3.44 5.25
CA LYS A 363 16.08 4.77 5.86
C LYS A 363 15.26 4.62 7.14
N GLU A 364 15.94 4.44 8.28
CA GLU A 364 15.34 4.51 9.61
C GLU A 364 15.16 6.00 10.02
N GLN A 365 14.08 6.34 10.72
CA GLN A 365 13.79 7.74 11.07
C GLN A 365 14.84 8.28 12.05
N GLY A 366 15.71 9.17 11.58
CA GLY A 366 16.79 9.80 12.37
C GLY A 366 18.19 9.26 12.09
N LYS A 367 18.34 8.33 11.14
CA LYS A 367 19.65 7.87 10.65
C LYS A 367 19.67 7.97 9.14
N ASP A 368 20.72 8.59 8.61
CA ASP A 368 20.92 8.59 7.17
C ASP A 368 21.23 7.18 6.67
N VAL A 369 20.80 6.92 5.43
CA VAL A 369 21.19 5.70 4.73
C VAL A 369 22.69 5.76 4.56
N VAL A 370 23.39 4.80 5.17
CA VAL A 370 24.84 4.72 5.04
C VAL A 370 25.12 4.11 3.65
N PRO A 371 25.89 4.77 2.78
CA PRO A 371 26.29 4.17 1.51
C PRO A 371 27.00 2.83 1.73
N THR A 372 26.86 1.90 0.81
CA THR A 372 27.28 0.51 1.00
C THR A 372 28.76 0.40 1.38
N GLU A 373 29.61 1.23 0.80
CA GLU A 373 31.06 1.29 1.02
C GLU A 373 31.46 1.75 2.45
N TRP A 374 30.53 2.38 3.17
CA TRP A 374 30.68 2.83 4.56
C TRP A 374 30.08 1.85 5.57
N ARG A 375 29.44 0.76 5.12
CA ARG A 375 28.88 -0.28 6.01
C ARG A 375 29.96 -1.26 6.43
N LYS A 376 31.05 -0.75 6.98
CA LYS A 376 32.23 -1.53 7.36
C LYS A 376 31.93 -2.51 8.48
N CYS A 377 32.62 -3.65 8.45
CA CYS A 377 32.54 -4.70 9.46
C CYS A 377 32.92 -4.17 10.83
N ARG A 378 32.08 -4.42 11.83
CA ARG A 378 32.31 -3.98 13.21
C ARG A 378 33.53 -4.59 13.90
N PHE A 379 34.07 -5.68 13.35
CA PHE A 379 35.27 -6.33 13.87
C PHE A 379 36.52 -5.89 13.12
N CYS A 380 36.62 -6.19 11.82
CA CYS A 380 37.85 -5.90 11.06
C CYS A 380 37.91 -4.48 10.47
N GLN A 381 36.78 -3.79 10.34
CA GLN A 381 36.65 -2.43 9.78
C GLN A 381 37.11 -2.24 8.32
N ASP A 382 37.73 -3.26 7.71
CA ASP A 382 38.31 -3.16 6.36
C ASP A 382 37.31 -3.46 5.23
N SER A 383 36.40 -4.41 5.46
CA SER A 383 35.45 -4.91 4.47
C SER A 383 34.00 -4.56 4.82
N ILE A 384 33.09 -4.67 3.85
CA ILE A 384 31.65 -4.48 4.09
C ILE A 384 31.12 -5.61 4.99
N GLU A 385 30.27 -5.26 5.96
CA GLU A 385 29.63 -6.22 6.87
C GLU A 385 28.46 -6.95 6.17
N ASP A 386 28.78 -7.83 5.23
CA ASP A 386 27.82 -8.67 4.50
C ASP A 386 27.94 -10.17 4.84
N PRO A 387 26.93 -11.00 4.51
CA PRO A 387 26.96 -12.44 4.81
C PRO A 387 28.22 -13.18 4.33
N ALA A 388 28.75 -12.83 3.14
CA ALA A 388 29.95 -13.47 2.62
C ALA A 388 31.17 -13.13 3.47
N HIS A 389 31.34 -11.85 3.80
CA HIS A 389 32.43 -11.39 4.63
C HIS A 389 32.36 -11.98 6.05
N VAL A 390 31.21 -11.87 6.72
CA VAL A 390 31.08 -12.31 8.12
C VAL A 390 31.22 -13.83 8.28
N MET A 391 30.76 -14.61 7.30
CA MET A 391 30.85 -16.08 7.35
C MET A 391 32.23 -16.60 6.93
N PHE A 392 32.87 -15.99 5.93
CA PHE A 392 34.01 -16.62 5.24
C PHE A 392 35.29 -15.78 5.18
N MET A 393 35.26 -14.47 5.45
CA MET A 393 36.45 -13.62 5.26
C MET A 393 36.94 -12.86 6.50
N CYS A 394 36.06 -12.48 7.44
CA CYS A 394 36.46 -11.70 8.61
C CYS A 394 37.54 -12.41 9.44
N ASP A 395 38.56 -11.69 9.87
CA ASP A 395 39.76 -12.17 10.58
C ASP A 395 39.64 -12.06 12.11
N HIS A 396 38.46 -11.74 12.63
CA HIS A 396 38.21 -11.76 14.08
C HIS A 396 38.48 -13.16 14.66
N PRO A 397 39.26 -13.30 15.75
CA PRO A 397 39.68 -14.61 16.28
C PRO A 397 38.54 -15.60 16.52
N GLU A 398 37.42 -15.15 17.10
CA GLU A 398 36.26 -16.04 17.34
C GLU A 398 35.58 -16.48 16.04
N LEU A 399 35.57 -15.64 15.00
CA LEU A 399 34.99 -15.97 13.71
C LEU A 399 35.90 -16.94 12.94
N MET A 400 37.22 -16.76 13.05
CA MET A 400 38.20 -17.69 12.49
C MET A 400 38.03 -19.08 13.10
N GLN A 401 37.91 -19.19 14.43
CA GLN A 401 37.75 -20.47 15.11
C GLN A 401 36.49 -21.22 14.66
N VAL A 402 35.34 -20.55 14.61
CA VAL A 402 34.08 -21.16 14.16
C VAL A 402 34.15 -21.54 12.67
N ARG A 403 34.81 -20.71 11.85
CA ARG A 403 35.01 -20.97 10.42
C ARG A 403 35.93 -22.15 10.17
N GLU A 404 37.03 -22.28 10.90
CA GLU A 404 37.97 -23.39 10.79
C GLU A 404 37.29 -24.73 11.06
N ILE A 405 36.42 -24.80 12.08
CA ILE A 405 35.61 -25.99 12.37
C ILE A 405 34.73 -26.35 11.16
N PHE A 406 34.03 -25.37 10.59
CA PHE A 406 33.19 -25.61 9.42
C PHE A 406 34.00 -25.98 8.17
N LEU A 407 35.12 -25.31 7.92
CA LEU A 407 35.97 -25.58 6.76
C LEU A 407 36.63 -26.96 6.86
N ALA A 408 37.02 -27.40 8.06
CA ALA A 408 37.49 -28.77 8.28
C ALA A 408 36.42 -29.79 7.91
N GLU A 409 35.17 -29.60 8.38
CA GLU A 409 34.03 -30.46 8.03
C GLU A 409 33.74 -30.43 6.52
N LEU A 410 33.75 -29.25 5.89
CA LEU A 410 33.53 -29.07 4.46
C LEU A 410 34.59 -29.81 3.64
N TYR A 411 35.86 -29.65 3.99
CA TYR A 411 36.98 -30.21 3.26
C TYR A 411 37.19 -31.71 3.49
N GLU A 412 36.73 -32.23 4.62
CA GLU A 412 36.64 -33.66 4.87
C GLU A 412 35.56 -34.30 4.00
N LYS A 413 34.36 -33.69 3.97
CA LYS A 413 33.21 -34.23 3.24
C LYS A 413 33.29 -33.99 1.73
N ILE A 414 33.86 -32.86 1.31
CA ILE A 414 33.91 -32.44 -0.09
C ILE A 414 35.29 -31.82 -0.38
N PRO A 415 36.33 -32.65 -0.63
CA PRO A 415 37.69 -32.20 -0.87
C PRO A 415 37.85 -31.27 -2.09
N GLU A 416 36.90 -31.29 -3.03
CA GLU A 416 36.86 -30.41 -4.21
C GLU A 416 36.82 -28.92 -3.85
N PHE A 417 36.38 -28.57 -2.64
CA PHE A 417 36.44 -27.20 -2.15
C PHE A 417 37.83 -26.78 -1.63
N LYS A 418 38.82 -27.70 -1.52
CA LYS A 418 40.23 -27.37 -1.22
C LYS A 418 40.92 -26.79 -2.46
N GLY A 419 40.69 -25.52 -2.73
CA GLY A 419 41.26 -24.81 -3.88
C GLY A 419 40.40 -23.62 -4.27
N ALA A 420 41.03 -22.49 -4.56
CA ALA A 420 40.42 -21.16 -4.51
C ALA A 420 39.18 -21.00 -5.41
N PHE A 421 38.03 -20.72 -4.80
CA PHE A 421 37.00 -19.91 -5.44
C PHE A 421 37.41 -18.44 -5.29
N THR A 422 37.51 -17.73 -6.41
CA THR A 422 37.88 -16.31 -6.42
C THR A 422 36.78 -15.39 -5.89
N ASP A 423 35.52 -15.85 -5.90
CA ASP A 423 34.35 -15.12 -5.42
C ASP A 423 33.64 -15.86 -4.26
N VAL A 424 33.54 -15.20 -3.11
CA VAL A 424 32.98 -15.77 -1.88
C VAL A 424 31.47 -16.00 -1.97
N MET A 425 30.75 -15.19 -2.74
CA MET A 425 29.31 -15.39 -2.95
C MET A 425 29.03 -16.65 -3.78
N THR A 426 29.88 -16.92 -4.77
CA THR A 426 29.83 -18.15 -5.57
C THR A 426 30.18 -19.36 -4.72
N PHE A 427 31.21 -19.26 -3.87
CA PHE A 427 31.53 -20.29 -2.87
C PHE A 427 30.34 -20.56 -1.94
N PHE A 428 29.73 -19.52 -1.37
CA PHE A 428 28.58 -19.68 -0.49
C PHE A 428 27.40 -20.39 -1.16
N LYS A 429 27.07 -20.00 -2.40
CA LYS A 429 26.00 -20.65 -3.19
C LYS A 429 26.33 -22.11 -3.49
N ALA A 430 27.57 -22.41 -3.85
CA ALA A 430 28.02 -23.76 -4.14
C ALA A 430 27.94 -24.67 -2.89
N VAL A 431 28.34 -24.16 -1.72
CA VAL A 431 28.26 -24.86 -0.44
C VAL A 431 26.80 -25.06 -0.01
N LEU A 432 25.94 -24.04 -0.15
CA LEU A 432 24.51 -24.12 0.18
C LEU A 432 23.76 -25.19 -0.63
N ALA A 433 24.22 -25.48 -1.85
CA ALA A 433 23.66 -26.51 -2.71
C ALA A 433 24.04 -27.94 -2.30
N LYS A 434 24.96 -28.14 -1.34
CA LYS A 434 25.44 -29.45 -0.92
C LYS A 434 24.78 -29.90 0.38
N ARG A 435 24.00 -30.97 0.31
CA ARG A 435 23.21 -31.51 1.43
C ARG A 435 24.09 -31.98 2.59
N GLU A 436 25.26 -32.50 2.29
CA GLU A 436 26.19 -33.17 3.20
C GLU A 436 26.78 -32.23 4.26
N VAL A 437 26.93 -30.95 3.91
CA VAL A 437 27.56 -29.90 4.73
C VAL A 437 26.55 -28.87 5.24
N THR A 438 25.29 -28.97 4.80
CA THR A 438 24.22 -28.04 5.16
C THR A 438 24.00 -27.91 6.68
N PRO A 439 24.01 -28.99 7.50
CA PRO A 439 23.91 -28.87 8.95
C PRO A 439 25.07 -28.08 9.58
N GLY A 440 26.30 -28.31 9.09
CA GLY A 440 27.50 -27.57 9.48
C GLY A 440 27.42 -26.11 9.11
N LEU A 441 26.92 -25.80 7.90
CA LEU A 441 26.70 -24.43 7.43
C LEU A 441 25.68 -23.69 8.31
N GLY A 442 24.64 -24.39 8.77
CA GLY A 442 23.67 -23.84 9.72
C GLY A 442 24.26 -23.55 11.10
N ASN A 443 25.15 -24.42 11.57
CA ASN A 443 25.90 -24.21 12.81
C ASN A 443 26.84 -23.01 12.70
N LEU A 444 27.56 -22.87 11.58
CA LEU A 444 28.40 -21.70 11.28
C LEU A 444 27.56 -20.41 11.33
N ALA A 445 26.45 -20.37 10.61
CA ALA A 445 25.57 -19.20 10.58
C ALA A 445 25.03 -18.83 11.98
N PHE A 446 24.67 -19.82 12.80
CA PHE A 446 24.20 -19.59 14.17
C PHE A 446 25.27 -18.95 15.06
N ASN A 447 26.48 -19.51 15.08
CA ASN A 447 27.57 -19.00 15.91
C ASN A 447 28.05 -17.63 15.42
N VAL A 448 28.14 -17.42 14.10
CA VAL A 448 28.47 -16.10 13.52
C VAL A 448 27.45 -15.06 13.95
N LEU A 449 26.14 -15.33 13.81
CA LEU A 449 25.12 -14.37 14.26
C LEU A 449 25.17 -14.13 15.77
N LYS A 450 25.45 -15.16 16.57
CA LYS A 450 25.61 -15.01 18.03
C LYS A 450 26.75 -14.05 18.38
N ILE A 451 27.88 -14.14 17.68
CA ILE A 451 29.05 -13.26 17.87
C ILE A 451 28.70 -11.82 17.43
N TYR A 452 28.08 -11.64 16.27
CA TYR A 452 27.70 -10.31 15.77
C TYR A 452 26.58 -9.65 16.58
N ASP A 453 25.61 -10.42 17.09
CA ASP A 453 24.51 -9.92 17.92
C ASP A 453 25.00 -9.48 19.31
N ALA A 454 26.12 -10.02 19.79
CA ALA A 454 26.73 -9.66 21.07
C ALA A 454 27.61 -8.40 21.00
N ALA A 455 28.05 -8.00 19.80
CA ALA A 455 28.93 -6.84 19.60
C ALA A 455 28.14 -5.60 19.12
N PRO A 456 28.42 -4.40 19.64
CA PRO A 456 27.78 -3.18 19.16
C PRO A 456 28.14 -2.91 17.70
N MET A 457 27.19 -2.39 16.92
CA MET A 457 27.40 -2.08 15.51
C MET A 457 28.34 -0.88 15.36
N LEU A 458 29.33 -0.99 14.48
CA LEU A 458 30.19 0.14 14.13
C LEU A 458 29.37 1.26 13.49
N ILE A 459 29.57 2.48 13.99
CA ILE A 459 28.96 3.70 13.47
C ILE A 459 30.09 4.54 12.91
N LEU A 460 30.16 4.64 11.59
CA LEU A 460 31.03 5.60 10.93
C LEU A 460 30.21 6.86 10.68
N GLU A 461 30.62 7.97 11.29
CA GLU A 461 30.06 9.28 10.97
C GLU A 461 30.63 9.73 9.63
N PRO A 462 29.80 10.27 8.72
CA PRO A 462 30.31 10.88 7.51
C PRO A 462 31.22 12.07 7.88
N PRO A 463 32.31 12.33 7.14
CA PRO A 463 33.14 13.50 7.35
C PRO A 463 32.28 14.76 7.24
N ALA A 464 32.58 15.77 8.08
CA ALA A 464 31.93 17.06 8.04
C ALA A 464 31.92 17.60 6.60
N GLU A 465 30.74 18.04 6.15
CA GLU A 465 30.43 18.40 4.76
C GLU A 465 31.51 19.29 4.11
N ASP A 466 32.06 18.83 2.99
CA ASP A 466 32.70 19.71 2.01
C ASP A 466 31.60 20.59 1.38
N PRO A 467 31.65 21.92 1.50
CA PRO A 467 30.62 22.83 0.98
C PRO A 467 30.41 22.76 -0.55
N SER A 468 31.27 22.04 -1.28
CA SER A 468 31.20 21.91 -2.74
C SER A 468 30.34 20.75 -3.24
N PHE A 469 29.86 19.85 -2.38
CA PHE A 469 29.06 18.70 -2.78
C PHE A 469 27.55 18.98 -2.64
N GLN A 470 26.90 19.40 -3.73
CA GLN A 470 25.43 19.46 -3.79
C GLN A 470 24.85 18.10 -4.17
N PRO A 471 24.09 17.40 -3.31
CA PRO A 471 23.29 16.27 -3.74
C PRO A 471 22.09 16.79 -4.52
N LEU A 472 21.87 16.27 -5.73
CA LEU A 472 20.62 16.43 -6.46
C LEU A 472 19.49 15.82 -5.62
N PHE A 473 18.74 16.69 -4.91
CA PHE A 473 17.55 16.31 -4.16
C PHE A 473 16.48 15.75 -5.09
N TYR A 474 16.32 14.43 -5.08
CA TYR A 474 15.05 13.80 -5.45
C TYR A 474 14.14 13.83 -4.22
N THR A 475 12.97 14.46 -4.33
CA THR A 475 11.95 14.49 -3.29
C THR A 475 11.00 13.30 -3.45
N PRO A 476 10.84 12.41 -2.45
CA PRO A 476 9.70 11.51 -2.37
C PRO A 476 8.68 12.02 -1.36
N ALA A 477 7.44 12.12 -1.83
CA ALA A 477 6.25 12.41 -1.06
C ALA A 477 5.99 11.35 0.04
N HIS A 478 5.68 11.87 1.23
CA HIS A 478 4.76 11.38 2.26
C HIS A 478 4.14 9.97 2.06
N TRP A 479 4.57 9.01 2.88
CA TRP A 479 3.78 7.86 3.30
C TRP A 479 3.80 7.77 4.82
N ILE A 480 2.67 8.07 5.45
CA ILE A 480 2.40 7.76 6.87
C ILE A 480 1.85 6.33 6.88
N SER A 481 2.65 5.34 7.29
CA SER A 481 2.14 4.03 7.66
C SER A 481 1.86 4.00 9.16
N ALA A 482 0.59 4.08 9.56
CA ALA A 482 0.19 3.82 10.93
C ALA A 482 0.22 2.31 11.18
N ARG A 483 1.14 1.83 12.02
CA ARG A 483 1.07 0.48 12.59
C ARG A 483 0.14 0.50 13.79
N TRP A 484 -0.96 -0.24 13.70
CA TRP A 484 -1.81 -0.56 14.84
C TRP A 484 -1.16 -1.67 15.67
N HIS A 485 -0.89 -1.39 16.93
CA HIS A 485 -0.74 -2.42 17.95
C HIS A 485 -2.09 -2.60 18.63
N VAL A 486 -2.77 -3.72 18.35
CA VAL A 486 -3.84 -4.23 19.21
C VAL A 486 -3.17 -5.08 20.27
N SER A 487 -3.20 -4.63 21.51
CA SER A 487 -2.88 -5.45 22.67
C SER A 487 -4.13 -6.28 23.01
N ASP A 488 -4.04 -7.59 22.79
CA ASP A 488 -5.02 -8.55 23.30
C ASP A 488 -5.03 -8.52 24.82
N ASN A 489 -6.21 -8.30 25.40
CA ASN A 489 -6.60 -8.95 26.64
C ASN A 489 -8.13 -9.11 26.66
N SER A 490 -8.55 -10.38 26.57
CA SER A 490 -9.81 -10.98 27.02
C SER A 490 -11.14 -10.31 26.63
N LEU A 491 -11.89 -10.93 25.72
CA LEU A 491 -13.08 -11.74 26.07
C LEU A 491 -13.77 -12.28 24.81
N GLN A 492 -14.07 -13.56 24.90
CA GLN A 492 -14.79 -14.47 24.00
C GLN A 492 -15.89 -13.84 23.13
N ASN A 493 -15.82 -14.11 21.82
CA ASN A 493 -16.97 -14.57 21.05
C ASN A 493 -16.46 -15.43 19.87
N SER A 494 -16.64 -16.73 20.01
CA SER A 494 -16.28 -17.75 19.03
C SER A 494 -17.23 -17.73 17.84
N VAL A 495 -16.68 -17.55 16.63
CA VAL A 495 -17.28 -18.10 15.41
C VAL A 495 -16.50 -19.37 15.08
N ARG A 496 -17.10 -20.53 15.35
CA ARG A 496 -16.60 -21.84 14.90
C ARG A 496 -16.78 -21.91 13.38
N LEU A 497 -15.69 -22.01 12.64
CA LEU A 497 -15.65 -22.65 11.33
C LEU A 497 -15.10 -24.06 11.57
N ASP A 498 -15.99 -25.05 11.55
CA ASP A 498 -15.60 -26.46 11.54
C ASP A 498 -14.89 -26.76 10.21
N LEU A 499 -13.56 -26.86 10.28
CA LEU A 499 -12.76 -27.55 9.27
C LEU A 499 -12.52 -28.95 9.81
N GLY A 500 -13.44 -29.86 9.47
CA GLY A 500 -13.21 -31.29 9.65
C GLY A 500 -12.08 -31.76 8.71
N GLY A 501 -11.18 -32.59 9.25
CA GLY A 501 -10.18 -33.31 8.48
C GLY A 501 -8.75 -33.06 8.95
N GLU A 502 -8.24 -34.00 9.74
CA GLU A 502 -6.89 -34.04 10.29
C GLU A 502 -5.77 -34.01 9.23
N ASN A 503 -4.62 -33.46 9.63
CA ASN A 503 -3.30 -33.44 8.98
C ASN A 503 -3.02 -32.37 7.91
N SER A 504 -2.78 -31.14 8.36
CA SER A 504 -1.79 -30.26 7.71
C SER A 504 -1.21 -29.25 8.70
N SER A 505 0.03 -29.46 9.12
CA SER A 505 0.79 -28.49 9.92
C SER A 505 1.32 -27.36 9.03
N CYS A 506 0.48 -26.38 8.72
CA CYS A 506 0.93 -25.11 8.14
C CYS A 506 0.48 -23.98 9.08
N THR A 507 1.44 -23.37 9.79
CA THR A 507 1.16 -22.40 10.86
C THR A 507 0.81 -21.02 10.30
N PRO A 508 -0.11 -20.27 10.95
CA PRO A 508 -0.47 -18.87 10.61
C PRO A 508 0.70 -17.87 10.52
N ALA A 509 1.88 -18.25 11.01
CA ALA A 509 3.09 -17.44 11.00
C ALA A 509 3.64 -17.16 9.58
N LEU A 510 3.39 -18.03 8.61
CA LEU A 510 3.87 -17.84 7.22
C LEU A 510 3.13 -16.71 6.49
N ILE A 511 1.86 -16.49 6.82
CA ILE A 511 1.04 -15.43 6.21
C ILE A 511 1.46 -14.05 6.75
N GLN A 512 1.84 -13.95 8.03
CA GLN A 512 2.30 -12.68 8.63
C GLN A 512 3.68 -12.24 8.14
N LEU A 513 4.56 -13.16 7.72
CA LEU A 513 5.92 -12.82 7.30
C LEU A 513 5.96 -12.14 5.91
N VAL A 514 5.09 -12.58 4.98
CA VAL A 514 5.02 -12.03 3.61
C VAL A 514 4.54 -10.58 3.58
N VAL A 515 3.71 -10.18 4.54
CA VAL A 515 3.21 -8.79 4.65
C VAL A 515 4.31 -7.83 5.12
N ARG A 516 5.29 -8.29 5.92
CA ARG A 516 6.28 -7.40 6.55
C ARG A 516 7.54 -7.15 5.71
N SER A 517 7.95 -8.08 4.86
CA SER A 517 9.27 -8.01 4.21
C SER A 517 9.30 -7.26 2.86
N TYR A 518 8.16 -6.97 2.25
CA TYR A 518 8.10 -6.39 0.89
C TYR A 518 7.41 -5.04 0.78
N GLY A 519 7.15 -4.34 1.89
CA GLY A 519 6.57 -2.99 1.86
C GLY A 519 5.26 -2.93 1.08
N PHE A 520 4.27 -3.73 1.51
CA PHE A 520 2.89 -3.68 1.02
C PHE A 520 1.97 -2.96 2.00
#